data_AF-A0A516H9H6-F1
#
_entry.id   AF-A0A516H9H6-F1
#
_cell.length_a   1.000
_cell.length_b   1.000
_cell.length_c   1.000
_cell.angle_alpha   90.00
_cell.angle_beta   90.00
_cell.angle_gamma   90.00
#
_symmetry.space_group_name_H-M   'P 1'
#
loop_
_entity.id
_entity.type
_entity.pdbx_description
1 polymer ?
#
loop_
_entity_poly.entity_id
_entity_poly.type
_entity_poly.pdbx_seq_one_letter_code
_entity_poly.pdbx_strand_id
1 'polypeptide(L)'
;MMNKNQQTRRRFLGSSTALLATALIGFPAWSVNQKKIFLDYTEEELDAAYNQGYWASNIKEVYKRLGVKNAETLKAIGEPFRLQYGSLSHQGLDWYPAPVPNAPIHVHLHGGAWKIGTARDNAFMARVFHAAGIHLVVPDYIKVLETNGRLGPVVEDVCTALAWIYKNAEKHNGDPEEIYLSGHSAGGHLAGAALVADWDKYGVPDTIVNKALCVSGMYEMHPVSLSSRNEYVNFLEDDIERLSPIRHVDKVKAKQIIVAYGTNESPEFIRQSKEWFYALQKAGKNASELVAKDNNHFEILETFGDPNGLMAYASLKQAGVSINT
;
A
#
# COMPACT_ATOMS: atom_id res chain seq x y z
N MET A 1 75.27 11.12 43.83
CA MET A 1 74.88 12.17 44.80
C MET A 1 73.38 12.00 45.05
N MET A 2 72.99 11.29 46.11
CA MET A 2 72.43 11.84 47.37
C MET A 2 71.12 12.64 47.11
N ASN A 3 69.97 12.39 47.76
CA ASN A 3 69.73 11.78 49.05
C ASN A 3 68.26 11.33 49.21
N LYS A 4 68.03 10.39 50.12
CA LYS A 4 66.74 9.91 50.65
C LYS A 4 66.13 10.92 51.66
N ASN A 5 64.91 10.58 52.11
CA ASN A 5 64.16 11.02 53.31
C ASN A 5 63.08 12.08 53.03
N GLN A 6 61.88 12.05 53.63
CA GLN A 6 61.33 11.23 54.72
C GLN A 6 59.80 11.41 54.72
N GLN A 7 59.05 10.41 55.19
CA GLN A 7 57.67 10.57 55.60
C GLN A 7 57.53 11.57 56.76
N THR A 8 56.41 12.30 56.82
CA THR A 8 55.64 12.47 58.07
C THR A 8 54.22 12.98 57.79
N ARG A 9 53.25 12.27 58.38
CA ARG A 9 51.83 12.66 58.49
C ARG A 9 51.70 13.86 59.44
N ARG A 10 50.90 14.86 59.08
CA ARG A 10 50.06 15.60 60.05
C ARG A 10 48.70 15.96 59.43
N ARG A 11 47.65 15.54 60.14
CA ARG A 11 46.25 15.91 59.94
C ARG A 11 46.09 17.41 60.19
N PHE A 12 45.28 18.08 59.37
CA PHE A 12 44.47 19.21 59.81
C PHE A 12 43.04 19.02 59.30
N LEU A 13 42.11 19.06 60.24
CA LEU A 13 40.67 19.06 59.99
C LEU A 13 40.30 20.39 59.32
N GLY A 14 39.64 20.30 58.17
CA GLY A 14 38.89 21.40 57.57
C GLY A 14 37.53 20.85 57.17
N SER A 15 36.52 21.18 57.97
CA SER A 15 35.12 20.88 57.74
C SER A 15 34.63 21.55 56.45
N SER A 16 34.55 20.79 55.37
CA SER A 16 33.76 21.17 54.18
C SER A 16 32.38 20.54 54.30
N THR A 17 31.44 21.32 54.83
CA THR A 17 30.00 21.06 54.71
C THR A 17 29.64 21.00 53.22
N ALA A 18 29.42 19.79 52.72
CA ALA A 18 28.78 19.58 51.43
C ALA A 18 27.33 20.06 51.54
N LEU A 19 27.03 21.23 50.97
CA LEU A 19 25.65 21.61 50.66
C LEU A 19 25.19 20.72 49.50
N LEU A 20 24.49 19.63 49.84
CA LEU A 20 23.57 18.95 48.94
C LEU A 20 22.44 19.94 48.61
N ALA A 21 22.59 20.66 47.51
CA ALA A 21 21.47 21.36 46.89
C ALA A 21 20.60 20.32 46.19
N THR A 22 19.70 19.68 46.93
CA THR A 22 18.53 19.01 46.36
C THR A 22 17.59 20.08 45.83
N ALA A 23 17.85 20.54 44.60
CA ALA A 23 16.87 21.26 43.81
C ALA A 23 15.86 20.25 43.26
N LEU A 24 14.94 19.81 44.12
CA LEU A 24 13.63 19.31 43.69
C LEU A 24 12.87 20.49 43.08
N ILE A 25 13.19 20.84 41.83
CA ILE A 25 12.33 21.70 41.03
C ILE A 25 11.38 20.74 40.33
N GLY A 26 10.18 20.64 40.89
CA GLY A 26 9.10 19.84 40.33
C GLY A 26 8.89 20.19 38.88
N PHE A 27 8.97 19.18 38.01
CA PHE A 27 8.31 19.26 36.73
C PHE A 27 6.83 19.50 37.01
N PRO A 28 6.17 20.49 36.37
CA PRO A 28 4.73 20.50 36.41
C PRO A 28 4.28 19.20 35.75
N ALA A 29 3.68 18.30 36.52
CA ALA A 29 2.89 17.20 36.01
C ALA A 29 1.59 17.80 35.43
N TRP A 30 1.72 18.57 34.36
CA TRP A 30 0.66 18.79 33.42
C TRP A 30 0.85 17.70 32.38
N SER A 31 0.27 16.52 32.64
CA SER A 31 -0.19 15.68 31.55
C SER A 31 -1.14 16.58 30.75
N VAL A 32 -0.64 17.19 29.68
CA VAL A 32 -1.50 17.82 28.70
C VAL A 32 -2.33 16.68 28.17
N ASN A 33 -3.58 16.60 28.60
CA ASN A 33 -4.55 15.67 28.06
C ASN A 33 -4.80 16.12 26.62
N GLN A 34 -3.93 15.72 25.70
CA GLN A 34 -4.01 16.09 24.29
C GLN A 34 -5.34 15.57 23.75
N LYS A 35 -6.09 16.46 23.08
CA LYS A 35 -7.40 16.14 22.52
C LYS A 35 -7.29 14.93 21.59
N LYS A 36 -8.05 13.88 21.87
CA LYS A 36 -8.20 12.74 20.97
C LYS A 36 -9.14 13.11 19.83
N ILE A 37 -8.74 12.85 18.59
CA ILE A 37 -9.47 13.27 17.37
C ILE A 37 -10.10 12.09 16.63
N PHE A 38 -9.56 10.88 16.78
CA PHE A 38 -10.09 9.66 16.20
C PHE A 38 -9.67 8.47 17.07
N LEU A 39 -10.64 7.65 17.50
CA LEU A 39 -10.42 6.62 18.53
C LEU A 39 -9.68 7.24 19.74
N ASP A 40 -8.58 6.60 20.17
CA ASP A 40 -7.72 7.07 21.24
C ASP A 40 -6.46 7.81 20.71
N TYR A 41 -6.44 8.27 19.45
CA TYR A 41 -5.33 9.00 18.86
C TYR A 41 -5.43 10.51 19.03
N THR A 42 -4.32 11.15 19.41
CA THR A 42 -4.10 12.58 19.15
C THR A 42 -3.85 12.79 17.66
N GLU A 43 -3.79 14.06 17.23
CA GLU A 43 -3.46 14.41 15.84
C GLU A 43 -2.08 13.85 15.42
N GLU A 44 -1.05 14.05 16.25
CA GLU A 44 0.31 13.54 16.01
C GLU A 44 0.36 12.01 15.93
N GLU A 45 -0.37 11.32 16.83
CA GLU A 45 -0.42 9.85 16.81
C GLU A 45 -1.14 9.33 15.57
N LEU A 46 -2.22 9.99 15.13
CA LEU A 46 -2.95 9.63 13.91
C LEU A 46 -2.09 9.85 12.67
N ASP A 47 -1.35 10.96 12.62
CA ASP A 47 -0.42 11.27 11.54
C ASP A 47 0.70 10.24 11.44
N ALA A 48 1.30 9.88 12.57
CA ALA A 48 2.28 8.80 12.62
C ALA A 48 1.66 7.47 12.15
N ALA A 49 0.41 7.19 12.49
CA ALA A 49 -0.28 5.97 12.06
C ALA A 49 -0.60 5.94 10.55
N TYR A 50 -0.75 7.09 9.87
CA TYR A 50 -0.91 7.14 8.41
C TYR A 50 0.39 7.37 7.62
N ASN A 51 1.51 7.58 8.31
CA ASN A 51 2.84 7.72 7.74
C ASN A 51 3.66 6.43 7.85
N GLN A 52 3.60 5.58 6.84
CA GLN A 52 4.36 4.32 6.81
C GLN A 52 5.89 4.52 6.85
N GLY A 53 6.40 5.68 6.44
CA GLY A 53 7.82 6.00 6.58
C GLY A 53 8.28 6.12 8.03
N TYR A 54 7.35 6.43 8.95
CA TYR A 54 7.61 6.42 10.40
C TYR A 54 7.85 4.99 10.92
N TRP A 55 7.19 4.00 10.33
CA TRP A 55 7.21 2.60 10.78
C TRP A 55 8.20 1.72 10.02
N ALA A 56 8.80 2.23 8.94
CA ALA A 56 9.74 1.49 8.10
C ALA A 56 11.05 2.25 7.92
N SER A 57 11.98 2.08 8.87
CA SER A 57 13.30 2.72 8.82
C SER A 57 14.15 2.30 7.61
N ASN A 58 13.82 1.17 6.99
CA ASN A 58 14.54 0.59 5.85
C ASN A 58 13.88 0.87 4.47
N ILE A 59 12.94 1.82 4.40
CA ILE A 59 12.20 2.16 3.18
C ILE A 59 13.12 2.42 1.98
N LYS A 60 14.24 3.12 2.18
CA LYS A 60 15.19 3.47 1.11
C LYS A 60 15.89 2.22 0.57
N GLU A 61 16.27 1.30 1.45
CA GLU A 61 16.91 0.04 1.11
C GLU A 61 15.95 -0.87 0.35
N VAL A 62 14.68 -0.93 0.75
CA VAL A 62 13.63 -1.69 0.04
C VAL A 62 13.47 -1.16 -1.38
N TYR A 63 13.26 0.14 -1.57
CA TYR A 63 13.10 0.71 -2.91
C TYR A 63 14.35 0.55 -3.77
N LYS A 64 15.55 0.61 -3.19
CA LYS A 64 16.78 0.31 -3.92
C LYS A 64 16.79 -1.14 -4.44
N ARG A 65 16.37 -2.11 -3.62
CA ARG A 65 16.25 -3.51 -4.05
C ARG A 65 15.18 -3.69 -5.14
N LEU A 66 14.02 -3.06 -4.99
CA LEU A 66 12.96 -3.09 -6.01
C LEU A 66 13.44 -2.48 -7.33
N GLY A 67 14.19 -1.38 -7.31
CA GLY A 67 14.79 -0.78 -8.51
C GLY A 67 15.78 -1.72 -9.22
N VAL A 68 16.60 -2.46 -8.47
CA VAL A 68 17.47 -3.49 -9.03
C VAL A 68 16.63 -4.62 -9.65
N LYS A 69 15.61 -5.12 -8.94
CA LYS A 69 14.71 -6.18 -9.44
C LYS A 69 13.93 -5.75 -10.68
N ASN A 70 13.54 -4.47 -10.79
CA ASN A 70 12.93 -3.90 -12.00
C ASN A 70 13.89 -4.07 -13.18
N ALA A 71 15.12 -3.57 -13.06
CA ALA A 71 16.12 -3.64 -14.12
C ALA A 71 16.46 -5.10 -14.51
N GLU A 72 16.59 -5.99 -13.52
CA GLU A 72 16.82 -7.42 -13.77
C GLU A 72 15.67 -8.08 -14.50
N THR A 73 14.43 -7.75 -14.14
CA THR A 73 13.23 -8.29 -14.78
C THR A 73 13.18 -7.89 -16.25
N LEU A 74 13.40 -6.62 -16.54
CA LEU A 74 13.36 -6.08 -17.90
C LEU A 74 14.47 -6.63 -18.78
N LYS A 75 15.65 -6.87 -18.20
CA LYS A 75 16.73 -7.58 -18.89
C LYS A 75 16.35 -9.03 -19.21
N ALA A 76 15.55 -9.68 -18.36
CA ALA A 76 15.18 -11.09 -18.50
C ALA A 76 14.00 -11.30 -19.47
N ILE A 77 12.96 -10.47 -19.42
CA ILE A 77 11.71 -10.68 -20.19
C ILE A 77 11.45 -9.60 -21.25
N GLY A 78 12.27 -8.56 -21.33
CA GLY A 78 12.11 -7.44 -22.25
C GLY A 78 11.31 -6.27 -21.68
N GLU A 79 11.18 -5.22 -22.49
CA GLU A 79 10.38 -4.03 -22.18
C GLU A 79 8.87 -4.31 -22.33
N PRO A 80 8.00 -3.67 -21.52
CA PRO A 80 6.56 -3.80 -21.70
C PRO A 80 6.11 -3.12 -23.00
N PHE A 81 4.92 -3.48 -23.47
CA PHE A 81 4.20 -2.64 -24.41
C PHE A 81 3.63 -1.44 -23.66
N ARG A 82 4.09 -0.25 -24.01
CA ARG A 82 3.52 1.00 -23.51
C ARG A 82 2.26 1.33 -24.31
N LEU A 83 1.09 1.26 -23.66
CA LEU A 83 -0.21 1.51 -24.29
C LEU A 83 -0.88 2.73 -23.66
N GLN A 84 -1.83 3.33 -24.37
CA GLN A 84 -2.63 4.46 -23.88
C GLN A 84 -4.09 4.03 -23.73
N TYR A 85 -4.65 4.22 -22.54
CA TYR A 85 -6.05 3.91 -22.26
C TYR A 85 -6.97 5.14 -22.40
N GLY A 86 -6.41 6.33 -22.57
CA GLY A 86 -7.13 7.56 -22.80
C GLY A 86 -6.28 8.61 -23.52
N SER A 87 -6.82 9.81 -23.71
CA SER A 87 -6.18 10.88 -24.50
C SER A 87 -5.24 11.77 -23.69
N LEU A 88 -5.24 11.67 -22.36
CA LEU A 88 -4.38 12.48 -21.51
C LEU A 88 -3.02 11.81 -21.34
N SER A 89 -1.97 12.61 -21.14
CA SER A 89 -0.58 12.11 -21.09
C SER A 89 -0.31 11.12 -19.96
N HIS A 90 -1.02 11.23 -18.84
CA HIS A 90 -0.92 10.28 -17.72
C HIS A 90 -1.69 8.98 -17.97
N GLN A 91 -2.58 8.92 -18.97
CA GLN A 91 -3.44 7.77 -19.25
C GLN A 91 -2.71 6.68 -20.05
N GLY A 92 -1.57 6.26 -19.52
CA GLY A 92 -0.75 5.18 -20.07
C GLY A 92 -0.74 3.96 -19.16
N LEU A 93 -0.34 2.82 -19.70
CA LEU A 93 -0.12 1.60 -18.94
C LEU A 93 1.06 0.82 -19.52
N ASP A 94 1.71 0.05 -18.66
CA ASP A 94 2.71 -0.92 -19.06
C ASP A 94 2.07 -2.31 -19.11
N TRP A 95 2.10 -2.93 -20.29
CA TRP A 95 1.61 -4.29 -20.52
C TRP A 95 2.80 -5.23 -20.69
N TYR A 96 3.05 -6.08 -19.71
CA TYR A 96 4.07 -7.14 -19.74
C TYR A 96 3.41 -8.43 -20.26
N PRO A 97 3.73 -8.85 -21.49
CA PRO A 97 2.96 -9.91 -22.14
C PRO A 97 3.27 -11.30 -21.56
N ALA A 98 2.24 -12.13 -21.45
CA ALA A 98 2.38 -13.57 -21.28
C ALA A 98 3.03 -14.21 -22.52
N PRO A 99 3.78 -15.33 -22.36
CA PRO A 99 4.35 -16.09 -23.47
C PRO A 99 3.32 -16.98 -24.21
N VAL A 100 2.05 -16.93 -23.84
CA VAL A 100 0.96 -17.75 -24.42
C VAL A 100 -0.25 -16.88 -24.78
N PRO A 101 -1.02 -17.23 -25.83
CA PRO A 101 -2.22 -16.49 -26.21
C PRO A 101 -3.40 -16.79 -25.27
N ASN A 102 -4.42 -15.91 -25.30
CA ASN A 102 -5.62 -16.00 -24.46
C ASN A 102 -5.28 -16.22 -22.98
N ALA A 103 -4.24 -15.53 -22.51
CA ALA A 103 -3.75 -15.66 -21.15
C ALA A 103 -4.58 -14.81 -20.17
N PRO A 104 -4.69 -15.23 -18.90
CA PRO A 104 -5.21 -14.38 -17.84
C PRO A 104 -4.48 -13.04 -17.75
N ILE A 105 -5.17 -12.02 -17.25
CA ILE A 105 -4.61 -10.69 -17.03
C ILE A 105 -4.60 -10.38 -15.54
N HIS A 106 -3.42 -10.13 -14.98
CA HIS A 106 -3.26 -9.55 -13.66
C HIS A 106 -3.01 -8.05 -13.78
N VAL A 107 -3.96 -7.24 -13.34
CA VAL A 107 -3.83 -5.79 -13.25
C VAL A 107 -3.35 -5.40 -11.85
N HIS A 108 -2.23 -4.68 -11.74
CA HIS A 108 -1.72 -4.17 -10.48
C HIS A 108 -1.87 -2.64 -10.40
N LEU A 109 -2.52 -2.15 -9.35
CA LEU A 109 -2.64 -0.73 -9.02
C LEU A 109 -1.54 -0.35 -8.02
N HIS A 110 -0.62 0.50 -8.48
CA HIS A 110 0.55 0.87 -7.68
C HIS A 110 0.20 1.75 -6.47
N GLY A 111 1.12 1.85 -5.51
CA GLY A 111 0.99 2.69 -4.32
C GLY A 111 1.40 4.15 -4.54
N GLY A 112 1.90 4.80 -3.48
CA GLY A 112 2.44 6.17 -3.57
C GLY A 112 1.51 7.27 -3.06
N ALA A 113 0.61 6.93 -2.14
CA ALA A 113 -0.27 7.88 -1.44
C ALA A 113 -1.09 8.79 -2.40
N TRP A 114 -1.43 8.26 -3.58
CA TRP A 114 -2.07 8.94 -4.73
C TRP A 114 -1.28 10.12 -5.33
N LYS A 115 -0.08 10.42 -4.81
CA LYS A 115 0.76 11.55 -5.23
C LYS A 115 1.87 11.16 -6.19
N ILE A 116 2.41 9.95 -6.03
CA ILE A 116 3.61 9.49 -6.74
C ILE A 116 3.44 8.03 -7.19
N GLY A 117 4.49 7.49 -7.80
CA GLY A 117 4.53 6.12 -8.33
C GLY A 117 4.12 6.09 -9.80
N THR A 118 4.67 5.12 -10.52
CA THR A 118 4.42 4.89 -11.94
C THR A 118 4.26 3.41 -12.22
N ALA A 119 3.69 3.08 -13.39
CA ALA A 119 3.66 1.72 -13.91
C ALA A 119 5.06 1.07 -13.92
N ARG A 120 6.06 1.86 -14.33
CA ARG A 120 7.45 1.43 -14.47
C ARG A 120 8.10 0.98 -13.16
N ASP A 121 7.70 1.57 -12.04
CA ASP A 121 8.25 1.25 -10.71
C ASP A 121 7.91 -0.18 -10.25
N ASN A 122 7.01 -0.87 -10.95
CA ASN A 122 6.45 -2.17 -10.58
C ASN A 122 6.84 -3.32 -11.54
N ALA A 123 7.81 -3.09 -12.44
CA ALA A 123 8.28 -4.10 -13.38
C ALA A 123 8.80 -5.38 -12.70
N PHE A 124 9.26 -5.30 -11.45
CA PHE A 124 9.83 -6.40 -10.67
C PHE A 124 8.86 -7.57 -10.47
N MET A 125 7.56 -7.33 -10.58
CA MET A 125 6.52 -8.35 -10.49
C MET A 125 6.44 -9.18 -11.79
N ALA A 126 6.74 -8.56 -12.93
CA ALA A 126 6.40 -9.09 -14.25
C ALA A 126 7.02 -10.45 -14.54
N ARG A 127 8.22 -10.73 -14.01
CA ARG A 127 8.91 -12.01 -14.20
C ARG A 127 8.10 -13.19 -13.66
N VAL A 128 7.46 -13.02 -12.50
CA VAL A 128 6.65 -14.07 -11.86
C VAL A 128 5.43 -14.39 -12.71
N PHE A 129 4.68 -13.35 -13.11
CA PHE A 129 3.48 -13.50 -13.93
C PHE A 129 3.78 -14.03 -15.34
N HIS A 130 4.84 -13.53 -15.97
CA HIS A 130 5.29 -14.00 -17.28
C HIS A 130 5.63 -15.50 -17.25
N ALA A 131 6.39 -15.96 -16.25
CA ALA A 131 6.74 -17.37 -16.09
C ALA A 131 5.51 -18.26 -15.84
N ALA A 132 4.44 -17.70 -15.25
CA ALA A 132 3.18 -18.39 -15.00
C ALA A 132 2.20 -18.34 -16.19
N GLY A 133 2.56 -17.73 -17.32
CA GLY A 133 1.66 -17.61 -18.47
C GLY A 133 0.58 -16.56 -18.29
N ILE A 134 0.82 -15.51 -17.50
CA ILE A 134 -0.14 -14.44 -17.16
C ILE A 134 0.40 -13.10 -17.63
N HIS A 135 -0.46 -12.26 -18.21
CA HIS A 135 -0.12 -10.87 -18.51
C HIS A 135 -0.08 -10.07 -17.21
N LEU A 136 0.98 -9.30 -16.97
CA LEU A 136 0.94 -8.26 -15.94
C LEU A 136 0.64 -6.92 -16.61
N VAL A 137 -0.37 -6.21 -16.12
CA VAL A 137 -0.73 -4.88 -16.59
C VAL A 137 -0.66 -3.90 -15.43
N VAL A 138 0.09 -2.82 -15.59
CA VAL A 138 0.21 -1.78 -14.55
C VAL A 138 -0.22 -0.45 -15.16
N PRO A 139 -1.41 0.06 -14.83
CA PRO A 139 -1.83 1.39 -15.23
C PRO A 139 -1.04 2.46 -14.49
N ASP A 140 -0.64 3.51 -15.21
CA ASP A 140 -0.54 4.82 -14.59
C ASP A 140 -1.96 5.37 -14.37
N TYR A 141 -2.07 6.35 -13.50
CA TYR A 141 -3.30 7.10 -13.26
C TYR A 141 -2.93 8.49 -12.76
N ILE A 142 -3.84 9.44 -12.98
CA ILE A 142 -3.70 10.85 -12.58
C ILE A 142 -3.36 10.96 -11.09
N LYS A 143 -2.39 11.82 -10.74
CA LYS A 143 -2.03 12.05 -9.33
C LYS A 143 -2.99 13.03 -8.70
N VAL A 144 -3.29 12.85 -7.41
CA VAL A 144 -4.25 13.68 -6.69
C VAL A 144 -3.87 15.17 -6.71
N LEU A 145 -2.58 15.49 -6.77
CA LEU A 145 -2.10 16.87 -6.90
C LEU A 145 -2.48 17.51 -8.24
N GLU A 146 -2.56 16.73 -9.31
CA GLU A 146 -2.98 17.20 -10.65
C GLU A 146 -4.49 17.45 -10.73
N THR A 147 -5.23 17.04 -9.69
CA THR A 147 -6.69 17.22 -9.57
C THR A 147 -7.07 18.28 -8.54
N ASN A 148 -6.10 19.08 -8.09
CA ASN A 148 -6.25 20.03 -6.97
C ASN A 148 -6.76 19.35 -5.69
N GLY A 149 -6.22 18.17 -5.38
CA GLY A 149 -6.54 17.42 -4.16
C GLY A 149 -7.79 16.54 -4.25
N ARG A 150 -8.49 16.48 -5.40
CA ARG A 150 -9.73 15.71 -5.53
C ARG A 150 -9.45 14.23 -5.78
N LEU A 151 -9.80 13.37 -4.84
CA LEU A 151 -9.53 11.93 -4.98
C LEU A 151 -10.50 11.23 -5.96
N GLY A 152 -11.71 11.76 -6.16
CA GLY A 152 -12.70 11.23 -7.10
C GLY A 152 -12.18 10.99 -8.52
N PRO A 153 -11.60 12.01 -9.18
CA PRO A 153 -10.98 11.84 -10.50
C PRO A 153 -9.89 10.76 -10.57
N VAL A 154 -9.14 10.52 -9.49
CA VAL A 154 -8.13 9.44 -9.43
C VAL A 154 -8.81 8.07 -9.53
N VAL A 155 -9.90 7.86 -8.77
CA VAL A 155 -10.69 6.62 -8.84
C VAL A 155 -11.35 6.46 -10.21
N GLU A 156 -11.89 7.53 -10.77
CA GLU A 156 -12.55 7.53 -12.07
C GLU A 156 -11.57 7.19 -13.22
N ASP A 157 -10.34 7.68 -13.14
CA ASP A 157 -9.28 7.39 -14.11
C ASP A 157 -8.83 5.92 -14.04
N VAL A 158 -8.70 5.35 -12.82
CA VAL A 158 -8.44 3.91 -12.64
C VAL A 158 -9.56 3.05 -13.21
N CYS A 159 -10.82 3.40 -12.97
CA CYS A 159 -11.96 2.67 -13.54
C CYS A 159 -11.96 2.77 -15.07
N THR A 160 -11.55 3.93 -15.63
CA THR A 160 -11.37 4.10 -17.07
C THR A 160 -10.28 3.17 -17.61
N ALA A 161 -9.14 3.06 -16.94
CA ALA A 161 -8.07 2.15 -17.31
C ALA A 161 -8.52 0.68 -17.28
N LEU A 162 -9.21 0.25 -16.23
CA LEU A 162 -9.73 -1.12 -16.11
C LEU A 162 -10.74 -1.44 -17.23
N ALA A 163 -11.70 -0.54 -17.48
CA ALA A 163 -12.66 -0.71 -18.57
C ALA A 163 -11.97 -0.76 -19.95
N TRP A 164 -10.91 0.01 -20.16
CA TRP A 164 -10.11 -0.07 -21.38
C TRP A 164 -9.40 -1.42 -21.51
N ILE A 165 -8.79 -1.92 -20.42
CA ILE A 165 -8.11 -3.22 -20.40
C ILE A 165 -9.08 -4.33 -20.80
N TYR A 166 -10.28 -4.36 -20.23
CA TYR A 166 -11.32 -5.33 -20.60
C TYR A 166 -11.68 -5.25 -22.10
N LYS A 167 -11.95 -4.03 -22.60
CA LYS A 167 -12.34 -3.82 -24.01
C LYS A 167 -11.23 -4.14 -25.01
N ASN A 168 -9.97 -4.16 -24.58
CA ASN A 168 -8.80 -4.38 -25.44
C ASN A 168 -8.05 -5.68 -25.13
N ALA A 169 -8.53 -6.49 -24.18
CA ALA A 169 -7.85 -7.71 -23.72
C ALA A 169 -7.50 -8.64 -24.89
N GLU A 170 -8.49 -8.99 -25.71
CA GLU A 170 -8.32 -9.91 -26.84
C GLU A 170 -7.30 -9.42 -27.87
N LYS A 171 -7.28 -8.10 -28.14
CA LYS A 171 -6.32 -7.46 -29.06
C LYS A 171 -4.87 -7.64 -28.59
N HIS A 172 -4.66 -7.81 -27.29
CA HIS A 172 -3.37 -8.02 -26.66
C HIS A 172 -3.16 -9.47 -26.18
N ASN A 173 -3.90 -10.42 -26.76
CA ASN A 173 -3.86 -11.86 -26.43
C ASN A 173 -4.20 -12.17 -24.96
N GLY A 174 -4.98 -11.31 -24.30
CA GLY A 174 -5.51 -11.54 -22.97
C GLY A 174 -6.96 -12.02 -23.01
N ASP A 175 -7.35 -12.77 -21.99
CA ASP A 175 -8.73 -13.23 -21.79
C ASP A 175 -9.51 -12.20 -20.95
N PRO A 176 -10.55 -11.53 -21.51
CA PRO A 176 -11.34 -10.53 -20.79
C PRO A 176 -12.17 -11.09 -19.63
N GLU A 177 -12.41 -12.41 -19.58
CA GLU A 177 -13.16 -13.07 -18.51
C GLU A 177 -12.27 -13.44 -17.30
N GLU A 178 -10.95 -13.41 -17.50
CA GLU A 178 -9.93 -13.81 -16.54
C GLU A 178 -9.05 -12.61 -16.12
N ILE A 179 -9.71 -11.51 -15.75
CA ILE A 179 -9.07 -10.30 -15.21
C ILE A 179 -9.04 -10.34 -13.68
N TYR A 180 -7.82 -10.20 -13.15
CA TYR A 180 -7.48 -10.24 -11.73
C TYR A 180 -6.95 -8.89 -11.30
N LEU A 181 -7.46 -8.34 -10.21
CA LEU A 181 -7.01 -7.04 -9.70
C LEU A 181 -6.14 -7.21 -8.47
N SER A 182 -5.02 -6.52 -8.38
CA SER A 182 -4.35 -6.27 -7.12
C SER A 182 -4.04 -4.80 -6.94
N GLY A 183 -3.79 -4.39 -5.71
CA GLY A 183 -3.30 -3.06 -5.45
C GLY A 183 -2.64 -2.95 -4.08
N HIS A 184 -1.63 -2.08 -3.99
CA HIS A 184 -0.88 -1.85 -2.76
C HIS A 184 -1.06 -0.42 -2.23
N SER A 185 -1.25 -0.25 -0.93
CA SER A 185 -1.32 1.09 -0.31
C SER A 185 -2.46 1.93 -0.88
N ALA A 186 -2.15 3.10 -1.45
CA ALA A 186 -3.08 3.88 -2.27
C ALA A 186 -3.75 3.05 -3.39
N GLY A 187 -3.01 2.15 -4.04
CA GLY A 187 -3.54 1.20 -5.01
C GLY A 187 -4.44 0.14 -4.36
N GLY A 188 -4.21 -0.21 -3.10
CA GLY A 188 -5.08 -1.08 -2.32
C GLY A 188 -6.43 -0.42 -2.05
N HIS A 189 -6.44 0.88 -1.73
CA HIS A 189 -7.65 1.70 -1.71
C HIS A 189 -8.34 1.71 -3.08
N LEU A 190 -7.60 1.97 -4.17
CA LEU A 190 -8.15 2.03 -5.52
C LEU A 190 -8.76 0.69 -5.95
N ALA A 191 -8.15 -0.44 -5.56
CA ALA A 191 -8.71 -1.77 -5.78
C ALA A 191 -10.01 -1.98 -4.99
N GLY A 192 -10.07 -1.52 -3.74
CA GLY A 192 -11.30 -1.49 -2.94
C GLY A 192 -12.40 -0.66 -3.60
N ALA A 193 -12.07 0.54 -4.09
CA ALA A 193 -13.01 1.41 -4.79
C ALA A 193 -13.52 0.79 -6.10
N ALA A 194 -12.64 0.12 -6.87
CA ALA A 194 -13.01 -0.59 -8.09
C ALA A 194 -13.97 -1.78 -7.82
N LEU A 195 -13.85 -2.45 -6.67
CA LEU A 195 -14.76 -3.53 -6.26
C LEU A 195 -16.20 -3.07 -6.00
N VAL A 196 -16.40 -1.78 -5.70
CA VAL A 196 -17.73 -1.19 -5.42
C VAL A 196 -18.16 -0.18 -6.49
N ALA A 197 -17.41 -0.11 -7.60
CA ALA A 197 -17.67 0.81 -8.69
C ALA A 197 -18.95 0.44 -9.46
N ASP A 198 -19.57 1.47 -10.03
CA ASP A 198 -20.70 1.33 -10.94
C ASP A 198 -20.16 1.15 -12.37
N TRP A 199 -19.95 -0.11 -12.76
CA TRP A 199 -19.32 -0.47 -14.02
C TRP A 199 -20.18 -0.17 -15.26
N ASP A 200 -21.51 -0.03 -15.10
CA ASP A 200 -22.41 0.39 -16.18
C ASP A 200 -22.00 1.76 -16.75
N LYS A 201 -21.51 2.67 -15.90
CA LYS A 201 -20.98 3.98 -16.32
C LYS A 201 -19.81 3.88 -17.29
N TYR A 202 -19.07 2.77 -17.25
CA TYR A 202 -17.91 2.52 -18.09
C TYR A 202 -18.23 1.59 -19.26
N GLY A 203 -19.48 1.12 -19.38
CA GLY A 203 -19.94 0.23 -20.46
C GLY A 203 -19.20 -1.10 -20.47
N VAL A 204 -18.97 -1.68 -19.29
CA VAL A 204 -18.39 -3.02 -19.09
C VAL A 204 -19.20 -3.78 -18.03
N PRO A 205 -19.18 -5.12 -18.02
CA PRO A 205 -19.89 -5.89 -17.01
C PRO A 205 -19.40 -5.60 -15.58
N ASP A 206 -20.29 -5.76 -14.61
CA ASP A 206 -19.96 -5.68 -13.17
C ASP A 206 -19.02 -6.80 -12.69
N THR A 207 -18.79 -7.81 -13.53
CA THR A 207 -17.88 -8.93 -13.31
C THR A 207 -16.44 -8.67 -13.76
N ILE A 208 -16.13 -7.50 -14.33
CA ILE A 208 -14.78 -7.15 -14.83
C ILE A 208 -13.68 -7.33 -13.78
N VAL A 209 -13.96 -7.02 -12.51
CA VAL A 209 -13.06 -7.35 -11.38
C VAL A 209 -13.53 -8.65 -10.75
N ASN A 210 -13.16 -9.77 -11.37
CA ASN A 210 -13.66 -11.10 -10.99
C ASN A 210 -13.05 -11.60 -9.66
N LYS A 211 -11.75 -11.36 -9.43
CA LYS A 211 -11.09 -11.60 -8.15
C LYS A 211 -10.12 -10.46 -7.82
N ALA A 212 -9.95 -10.17 -6.54
CA ALA A 212 -9.10 -9.07 -6.08
C ALA A 212 -8.14 -9.47 -4.95
N LEU A 213 -6.94 -8.88 -4.96
CA LEU A 213 -5.95 -8.91 -3.89
C LEU A 213 -5.68 -7.47 -3.40
N CYS A 214 -6.33 -7.09 -2.32
CA CYS A 214 -6.23 -5.78 -1.72
C CYS A 214 -5.12 -5.79 -0.65
N VAL A 215 -3.98 -5.14 -0.91
CA VAL A 215 -2.79 -5.20 -0.06
C VAL A 215 -2.56 -3.87 0.64
N SER A 216 -2.57 -3.89 1.97
CA SER A 216 -2.19 -2.76 2.83
C SER A 216 -2.93 -1.47 2.45
N GLY A 217 -4.22 -1.56 2.13
CA GLY A 217 -5.02 -0.42 1.68
C GLY A 217 -5.70 0.35 2.80
N MET A 218 -6.36 1.44 2.42
CA MET A 218 -7.25 2.21 3.29
C MET A 218 -8.65 2.15 2.66
N TYR A 219 -9.66 1.75 3.43
CA TYR A 219 -11.01 1.42 2.96
C TYR A 219 -12.10 2.25 3.64
N GLU A 220 -11.75 3.00 4.69
CA GLU A 220 -12.56 3.99 5.39
C GLU A 220 -11.82 5.34 5.37
N MET A 221 -12.36 6.33 4.67
CA MET A 221 -11.68 7.60 4.39
C MET A 221 -11.84 8.63 5.51
N HIS A 222 -12.80 8.49 6.42
CA HIS A 222 -12.96 9.44 7.52
C HIS A 222 -11.71 9.58 8.41
N PRO A 223 -11.06 8.51 8.92
CA PRO A 223 -9.83 8.65 9.67
C PRO A 223 -8.66 9.13 8.80
N VAL A 224 -8.69 8.84 7.49
CA VAL A 224 -7.69 9.35 6.54
C VAL A 224 -7.81 10.86 6.40
N SER A 225 -9.03 11.40 6.36
CA SER A 225 -9.29 12.85 6.25
C SER A 225 -8.92 13.63 7.51
N LEU A 226 -8.78 12.95 8.65
CA LEU A 226 -8.33 13.54 9.90
C LEU A 226 -6.80 13.55 10.06
N SER A 227 -6.06 12.88 9.15
CA SER A 227 -4.60 12.83 9.16
C SER A 227 -3.97 13.90 8.28
N SER A 228 -2.64 14.03 8.33
CA SER A 228 -1.77 14.83 7.45
C SER A 228 -2.01 14.63 5.95
N ARG A 229 -2.75 13.58 5.55
CA ARG A 229 -3.22 13.42 4.16
C ARG A 229 -4.17 14.54 3.72
N ASN A 230 -4.88 15.16 4.66
CA ASN A 230 -5.74 16.31 4.41
C ASN A 230 -4.97 17.57 3.96
N GLU A 231 -3.64 17.60 4.13
CA GLU A 231 -2.80 18.69 3.62
C GLU A 231 -2.74 18.72 2.07
N TYR A 232 -3.03 17.59 1.41
CA TYR A 232 -2.90 17.46 -0.04
C TYR A 232 -4.06 16.76 -0.73
N VAL A 233 -4.95 16.11 0.03
CA VAL A 233 -6.23 15.62 -0.45
C VAL A 233 -7.33 16.49 0.16
N ASN A 234 -8.16 17.07 -0.69
CA ASN A 234 -9.32 17.85 -0.27
C ASN A 234 -10.49 16.88 -0.05
N PHE A 235 -10.60 16.35 1.17
CA PHE A 235 -11.68 15.44 1.53
C PHE A 235 -12.99 16.20 1.73
N LEU A 236 -13.82 16.21 0.69
CA LEU A 236 -15.21 16.66 0.79
C LEU A 236 -16.04 15.57 1.48
N GLU A 237 -17.09 15.94 2.22
CA GLU A 237 -17.93 14.97 2.95
C GLU A 237 -18.51 13.88 2.02
N ASP A 238 -19.01 14.29 0.85
CA ASP A 238 -19.52 13.37 -0.17
C ASP A 238 -18.42 12.44 -0.72
N ASP A 239 -17.17 12.92 -0.78
CA ASP A 239 -16.02 12.10 -1.21
C ASP A 239 -15.63 11.09 -0.12
N ILE A 240 -15.74 11.43 1.17
CA ILE A 240 -15.51 10.46 2.26
C ILE A 240 -16.49 9.29 2.15
N GLU A 241 -17.79 9.57 1.97
CA GLU A 241 -18.79 8.53 1.82
C GLU A 241 -18.56 7.68 0.56
N ARG A 242 -18.40 8.34 -0.59
CA ARG A 242 -18.29 7.65 -1.89
C ARG A 242 -16.99 6.87 -2.06
N LEU A 243 -15.89 7.35 -1.48
CA LEU A 243 -14.55 6.77 -1.64
C LEU A 243 -14.16 5.87 -0.47
N SER A 244 -15.07 5.59 0.47
CA SER A 244 -14.89 4.57 1.51
C SER A 244 -15.52 3.25 1.06
N PRO A 245 -14.79 2.35 0.36
CA PRO A 245 -15.38 1.10 -0.12
C PRO A 245 -15.98 0.22 0.98
N ILE A 246 -15.53 0.35 2.24
CA ILE A 246 -16.12 -0.35 3.40
C ILE A 246 -17.61 -0.06 3.60
N ARG A 247 -18.08 1.11 3.15
CA ARG A 247 -19.49 1.55 3.29
C ARG A 247 -20.39 1.01 2.18
N HIS A 248 -19.81 0.42 1.12
CA HIS A 248 -20.52 -0.06 -0.07
C HIS A 248 -20.28 -1.55 -0.33
N VAL A 249 -20.00 -2.34 0.72
CA VAL A 249 -19.73 -3.78 0.63
C VAL A 249 -20.84 -4.57 -0.08
N ASP A 250 -22.08 -4.12 -0.02
CA ASP A 250 -23.23 -4.73 -0.68
C ASP A 250 -23.05 -4.78 -2.21
N LYS A 251 -22.39 -3.76 -2.78
CA LYS A 251 -22.14 -3.63 -4.22
C LYS A 251 -21.08 -4.58 -4.75
N VAL A 252 -20.25 -5.16 -3.89
CA VAL A 252 -19.17 -6.07 -4.29
C VAL A 252 -19.72 -7.30 -5.03
N LYS A 253 -19.24 -7.52 -6.26
CA LYS A 253 -19.60 -8.67 -7.12
C LYS A 253 -18.48 -9.69 -7.33
N ALA A 254 -17.25 -9.35 -6.95
CA ALA A 254 -16.09 -10.23 -7.11
C ALA A 254 -16.32 -11.61 -6.45
N LYS A 255 -15.92 -12.67 -7.16
CA LYS A 255 -16.07 -14.06 -6.71
C LYS A 255 -15.11 -14.43 -5.58
N GLN A 256 -14.01 -13.70 -5.45
CA GLN A 256 -13.01 -13.91 -4.39
C GLN A 256 -12.24 -12.63 -4.09
N ILE A 257 -12.04 -12.34 -2.81
CA ILE A 257 -11.23 -11.20 -2.35
C ILE A 257 -10.21 -11.71 -1.35
N ILE A 258 -8.97 -11.30 -1.50
CA ILE A 258 -7.92 -11.51 -0.50
C ILE A 258 -7.55 -10.14 0.05
N VAL A 259 -7.62 -9.98 1.36
CA VAL A 259 -7.14 -8.77 2.04
C VAL A 259 -5.83 -9.12 2.74
N ALA A 260 -4.76 -8.44 2.34
CA ALA A 260 -3.41 -8.74 2.81
C ALA A 260 -2.76 -7.53 3.49
N TYR A 261 -1.93 -7.78 4.49
CA TYR A 261 -1.15 -6.75 5.18
C TYR A 261 0.03 -7.38 5.93
N GLY A 262 1.06 -6.57 6.22
CA GLY A 262 2.24 -6.95 6.98
C GLY A 262 2.07 -6.76 8.49
N THR A 263 2.72 -7.60 9.30
CA THR A 263 2.63 -7.48 10.77
C THR A 263 3.43 -6.30 11.34
N ASN A 264 4.40 -5.77 10.58
CA ASN A 264 5.23 -4.62 10.96
C ASN A 264 4.77 -3.32 10.28
N GLU A 265 3.49 -3.24 9.89
CA GLU A 265 2.87 -2.02 9.41
C GLU A 265 2.37 -1.14 10.54
N SER A 266 2.03 0.11 10.22
CA SER A 266 1.39 1.00 11.17
C SER A 266 0.04 0.45 11.69
N PRO A 267 -0.37 0.82 12.92
CA PRO A 267 -1.63 0.39 13.51
C PRO A 267 -2.87 0.65 12.62
N GLU A 268 -2.95 1.82 11.97
CA GLU A 268 -4.12 2.17 11.14
C GLU A 268 -4.21 1.31 9.86
N PHE A 269 -3.10 0.96 9.22
CA PHE A 269 -3.15 0.10 8.03
C PHE A 269 -3.50 -1.36 8.38
N ILE A 270 -3.03 -1.84 9.53
CA ILE A 270 -3.46 -3.14 10.07
C ILE A 270 -4.94 -3.10 10.42
N ARG A 271 -5.41 -2.06 11.13
CA ARG A 271 -6.81 -1.90 11.52
C ARG A 271 -7.74 -1.82 10.30
N GLN A 272 -7.43 -0.95 9.34
CA GLN A 272 -8.24 -0.79 8.13
C GLN A 272 -8.31 -2.08 7.29
N SER A 273 -7.20 -2.80 7.15
CA SER A 273 -7.20 -4.10 6.45
C SER A 273 -8.10 -5.11 7.15
N LYS A 274 -8.01 -5.23 8.49
CA LYS A 274 -8.86 -6.11 9.27
C LYS A 274 -10.33 -5.73 9.19
N GLU A 275 -10.66 -4.45 9.32
CA GLU A 275 -12.04 -3.98 9.25
C GLU A 275 -12.66 -4.20 7.87
N TRP A 276 -11.91 -3.97 6.80
CA TRP A 276 -12.35 -4.29 5.45
C TRP A 276 -12.62 -5.78 5.26
N PHE A 277 -11.70 -6.64 5.71
CA PHE A 277 -11.90 -8.10 5.71
C PHE A 277 -13.16 -8.51 6.50
N TYR A 278 -13.33 -7.99 7.72
CA TYR A 278 -14.50 -8.32 8.55
C TYR A 278 -15.81 -7.79 7.95
N ALA A 279 -15.80 -6.61 7.34
CA ALA A 279 -16.98 -6.06 6.67
C ALA A 279 -17.40 -6.91 5.47
N LEU A 280 -16.43 -7.35 4.65
CA LEU A 280 -16.66 -8.28 3.54
C LEU A 280 -17.25 -9.61 4.03
N GLN A 281 -16.65 -10.22 5.07
CA GLN A 281 -17.13 -11.47 5.66
C GLN A 281 -18.54 -11.33 6.24
N LYS A 282 -18.80 -10.26 6.99
CA LYS A 282 -20.13 -9.97 7.56
C LYS A 282 -21.20 -9.78 6.49
N ALA A 283 -20.83 -9.25 5.32
CA ALA A 283 -21.71 -9.12 4.15
C ALA A 283 -21.85 -10.41 3.33
N GLY A 284 -21.29 -11.54 3.80
CA GLY A 284 -21.37 -12.84 3.14
C GLY A 284 -20.51 -12.97 1.88
N LYS A 285 -19.52 -12.09 1.69
CA LYS A 285 -18.61 -12.14 0.54
C LYS A 285 -17.53 -13.20 0.75
N ASN A 286 -17.09 -13.83 -0.34
CA ASN A 286 -15.97 -14.77 -0.31
C ASN A 286 -14.64 -14.03 -0.15
N ALA A 287 -14.31 -13.67 1.09
CA ALA A 287 -13.09 -12.95 1.44
C ALA A 287 -12.15 -13.79 2.31
N SER A 288 -10.85 -13.67 2.15
CA SER A 288 -9.87 -14.28 3.07
C SER A 288 -8.81 -13.27 3.49
N GLU A 289 -8.33 -13.42 4.73
CA GLU A 289 -7.23 -12.63 5.26
C GLU A 289 -5.88 -13.31 4.94
N LEU A 290 -4.87 -12.53 4.60
CA LEU A 290 -3.52 -13.00 4.32
C LEU A 290 -2.47 -12.13 5.03
N VAL A 291 -1.90 -12.65 6.12
CA VAL A 291 -0.99 -11.88 6.97
C VAL A 291 0.47 -12.18 6.60
N ALA A 292 1.18 -11.17 6.11
CA ALA A 292 2.61 -11.25 5.79
C ALA A 292 3.44 -11.02 7.06
N LYS A 293 3.83 -12.12 7.71
CA LYS A 293 4.58 -12.07 8.97
C LYS A 293 5.95 -11.42 8.75
N ASP A 294 6.32 -10.54 9.68
CA ASP A 294 7.60 -9.82 9.75
C ASP A 294 7.85 -8.83 8.60
N ASN A 295 6.88 -8.63 7.71
CA ASN A 295 6.95 -7.61 6.66
C ASN A 295 6.38 -6.27 7.14
N ASN A 296 7.09 -5.18 6.85
CA ASN A 296 6.52 -3.84 6.89
C ASN A 296 5.80 -3.48 5.57
N HIS A 297 5.25 -2.26 5.52
CA HIS A 297 4.42 -1.76 4.42
C HIS A 297 5.13 -1.77 3.06
N PHE A 298 6.45 -1.70 3.02
CA PHE A 298 7.23 -1.68 1.79
C PHE A 298 7.83 -3.05 1.47
N GLU A 299 8.26 -3.80 2.49
CA GLU A 299 8.82 -5.15 2.29
C GLU A 299 7.80 -6.13 1.73
N ILE A 300 6.50 -5.96 2.05
CA ILE A 300 5.44 -6.79 1.48
C ILE A 300 5.40 -6.72 -0.06
N LEU A 301 5.80 -5.60 -0.67
CA LEU A 301 5.91 -5.48 -2.13
C LEU A 301 6.94 -6.45 -2.72
N GLU A 302 8.05 -6.71 -2.02
CA GLU A 302 9.08 -7.61 -2.54
C GLU A 302 8.56 -9.03 -2.76
N THR A 303 7.48 -9.41 -2.08
CA THR A 303 6.84 -10.72 -2.18
C THR A 303 5.98 -10.89 -3.45
N PHE A 304 5.70 -9.83 -4.20
CA PHE A 304 5.10 -9.95 -5.54
C PHE A 304 6.12 -10.38 -6.60
N GLY A 305 7.38 -9.95 -6.45
CA GLY A 305 8.47 -10.25 -7.40
C GLY A 305 9.27 -11.51 -7.07
N ASP A 306 8.89 -12.23 -6.02
CA ASP A 306 9.50 -13.49 -5.61
C ASP A 306 8.54 -14.64 -5.95
N PRO A 307 8.94 -15.64 -6.76
CA PRO A 307 8.11 -16.82 -7.03
C PRO A 307 7.63 -17.58 -5.79
N ASN A 308 8.37 -17.48 -4.68
CA ASN A 308 8.00 -18.07 -3.38
C ASN A 308 7.37 -17.03 -2.43
N GLY A 309 7.19 -15.81 -2.90
CA GLY A 309 6.63 -14.71 -2.13
C GLY A 309 5.12 -14.87 -1.92
N LEU A 310 4.65 -14.39 -0.77
CA LEU A 310 3.26 -14.56 -0.34
C LEU A 310 2.25 -13.90 -1.29
N MET A 311 2.53 -12.68 -1.77
CA MET A 311 1.63 -11.97 -2.70
C MET A 311 1.65 -12.57 -4.11
N ALA A 312 2.83 -13.02 -4.57
CA ALA A 312 2.94 -13.81 -5.80
C ALA A 312 2.09 -15.07 -5.73
N TYR A 313 2.29 -15.90 -4.69
CA TYR A 313 1.52 -17.13 -4.48
C TYR A 313 0.01 -16.86 -4.48
N ALA A 314 -0.45 -15.84 -3.74
CA ALA A 314 -1.86 -15.48 -3.69
C ALA A 314 -2.42 -15.07 -5.06
N SER A 315 -1.68 -14.24 -5.80
CA SER A 315 -2.07 -13.78 -7.14
C SER A 315 -2.14 -14.92 -8.14
N LEU A 316 -1.13 -15.81 -8.16
CA LEU A 316 -1.08 -16.97 -9.03
C LEU A 316 -2.19 -17.99 -8.72
N LYS A 317 -2.48 -18.19 -7.43
CA LYS A 317 -3.60 -19.05 -6.99
C LYS A 317 -4.95 -18.49 -7.41
N GLN A 318 -5.14 -17.16 -7.33
CA GLN A 318 -6.35 -16.52 -7.85
C GLN A 318 -6.50 -16.75 -9.35
N ALA A 319 -5.40 -16.71 -10.11
CA ALA A 319 -5.37 -17.00 -11.55
C ALA A 319 -5.49 -18.50 -11.92
N GLY A 320 -5.72 -19.39 -10.95
CA GLY A 320 -5.92 -20.82 -11.21
C GLY A 320 -4.64 -21.59 -11.57
N VAL A 321 -3.46 -20.99 -11.39
CA VAL A 321 -2.19 -21.66 -11.64
C VAL A 321 -1.94 -22.70 -10.54
N SER A 322 -1.70 -23.95 -10.94
CA SER A 322 -1.32 -25.01 -10.01
C SER A 322 0.13 -24.80 -9.57
N ILE A 323 0.31 -24.38 -8.32
CA ILE A 323 1.62 -24.19 -7.72
C ILE A 323 1.93 -25.48 -6.96
N ASN A 324 2.90 -26.28 -7.45
CA ASN A 324 3.38 -27.43 -6.69
C ASN A 324 4.07 -26.92 -5.43
N THR A 325 3.40 -27.06 -4.29
CA THR A 325 3.96 -26.81 -2.95
C THR A 325 4.82 -27.97 -2.49
#